data_AF-A0A832DJD4-F1
#
_entry.id   AF-A0A832DJD4-F1
#
_cell.length_a   1.000
_cell.length_b   1.000
_cell.length_c   1.000
_cell.angle_alpha   90.00
_cell.angle_beta   90.00
_cell.angle_gamma   90.00
#
_symmetry.space_group_name_H-M   'P 1'
#
loop_
_entity.id
_entity.type
_entity.pdbx_description
1 polymer ?
#
loop_
_entity_poly.entity_id
_entity_poly.type
_entity_poly.pdbx_seq_one_letter_code
_entity_poly.pdbx_strand_id
1 'polypeptide(L)'
;MKTVRTPKNRARAAQEPAPREWSIAGVAAAGLAISAYLAIARLAGAGLALCEAGGGCDIVQSSRYAMFLGVPTAAWGVVLYGVVAGLAVAGLSVGRWLLVFGLAAAAVAFSGYLTYLQLAVLRAVCPWCVADAVVAAALLGVVLWRRPAERRRQTRPGRLVAIGGGAAVATVVLAAGVFVAGAPSGSAAYREALARHLTDSGAVFYGAFW
;
A
#
# COMPACT_ATOMS: atom_id res chain seq x y z
N MET A 1 -43.97 -30.21 -31.32
CA MET A 1 -43.84 -28.88 -30.69
C MET A 1 -42.51 -28.80 -29.93
N LYS A 2 -41.54 -28.03 -30.43
CA LYS A 2 -40.26 -27.77 -29.72
C LYS A 2 -40.44 -26.50 -28.89
N THR A 3 -40.30 -26.60 -27.57
CA THR A 3 -40.42 -25.47 -26.66
C THR A 3 -39.25 -24.51 -26.85
N VAL A 4 -39.54 -23.31 -27.38
CA VAL A 4 -38.59 -22.20 -27.48
C VAL A 4 -38.32 -21.68 -26.06
N ARG A 5 -37.13 -21.96 -25.51
CA ARG A 5 -36.67 -21.35 -24.26
C ARG A 5 -36.47 -19.85 -24.47
N THR A 6 -37.29 -19.05 -23.80
CA THR A 6 -37.28 -17.58 -23.81
C THR A 6 -35.93 -17.01 -23.32
N PRO A 7 -35.42 -15.91 -23.91
CA PRO A 7 -34.14 -15.28 -23.54
C PRO A 7 -34.10 -14.65 -22.13
N LYS A 8 -35.25 -14.60 -21.42
CA LYS A 8 -35.43 -13.97 -20.11
C LYS A 8 -34.55 -14.56 -19.00
N ASN A 9 -34.17 -15.83 -19.11
CA ASN A 9 -33.31 -16.50 -18.11
C ASN A 9 -31.83 -16.09 -18.16
N ARG A 10 -31.33 -15.55 -19.27
CA ARG A 10 -29.91 -15.09 -19.34
C ARG A 10 -29.70 -13.74 -18.64
N ALA A 11 -30.72 -12.89 -18.63
CA ALA A 11 -30.65 -11.58 -17.96
C ALA A 11 -30.70 -11.71 -16.43
N ARG A 12 -31.47 -12.68 -15.90
CA ARG A 12 -31.62 -12.91 -14.46
C ARG A 12 -30.39 -13.55 -13.81
N ALA A 13 -29.63 -14.36 -14.57
CA ALA A 13 -28.37 -14.96 -14.11
C ALA A 13 -27.21 -13.93 -14.01
N ALA A 14 -27.36 -12.74 -14.60
CA ALA A 14 -26.33 -11.69 -14.55
C ALA A 14 -26.45 -10.78 -13.31
N GLN A 15 -27.49 -10.97 -12.48
CA GLN A 15 -27.88 -10.03 -11.42
C GLN A 15 -28.04 -10.67 -10.03
N GLU A 16 -27.54 -11.88 -9.78
CA GLU A 16 -27.40 -12.33 -8.40
C GLU A 16 -26.33 -11.45 -7.71
N PRO A 17 -26.70 -10.69 -6.65
CA PRO A 17 -25.74 -9.87 -5.93
C PRO A 17 -24.65 -10.78 -5.38
N ALA A 18 -23.41 -10.56 -5.83
CA ALA A 18 -22.26 -11.29 -5.34
C ALA A 18 -22.25 -11.25 -3.80
N PRO A 19 -21.94 -12.37 -3.13
CA PRO A 19 -21.95 -12.42 -1.67
C PRO A 19 -21.08 -11.30 -1.12
N ARG A 20 -21.62 -10.55 -0.15
CA ARG A 20 -20.88 -9.48 0.52
C ARG A 20 -19.69 -10.11 1.25
N GLU A 21 -18.48 -9.78 0.82
CA GLU A 21 -17.24 -10.32 1.36
C GLU A 21 -16.85 -9.54 2.63
N TRP A 22 -17.63 -9.72 3.71
CA TRP A 22 -17.44 -9.03 4.98
C TRP A 22 -16.02 -9.17 5.55
N SER A 23 -15.34 -10.29 5.27
CA SER A 23 -13.94 -10.49 5.65
C SER A 23 -13.00 -9.49 4.96
N ILE A 24 -13.17 -9.27 3.64
CA ILE A 24 -12.35 -8.32 2.88
C ILE A 24 -12.67 -6.89 3.35
N ALA A 25 -13.95 -6.57 3.54
CA ALA A 25 -14.38 -5.27 4.04
C ALA A 25 -13.82 -4.97 5.44
N GLY A 26 -13.82 -5.96 6.35
CA GLY A 26 -13.30 -5.80 7.71
C GLY A 26 -11.79 -5.54 7.73
N VAL A 27 -11.00 -6.29 6.95
CA VAL A 27 -9.55 -6.08 6.86
C VAL A 27 -9.23 -4.73 6.21
N ALA A 28 -9.96 -4.36 5.15
CA ALA A 28 -9.81 -3.06 4.52
C ALA A 28 -10.18 -1.90 5.46
N ALA A 29 -11.22 -2.05 6.29
CA ALA A 29 -11.58 -1.04 7.28
C ALA A 29 -10.49 -0.87 8.35
N ALA A 30 -9.84 -1.96 8.79
CA ALA A 30 -8.71 -1.87 9.71
C ALA A 30 -7.53 -1.10 9.08
N GLY A 31 -7.17 -1.42 7.83
CA GLY A 31 -6.12 -0.70 7.10
C GLY A 31 -6.45 0.77 6.89
N LEU A 32 -7.72 1.08 6.57
CA LEU A 32 -8.22 2.43 6.45
C LEU A 32 -8.06 3.22 7.75
N ALA A 33 -8.41 2.61 8.89
CA ALA A 33 -8.28 3.25 10.20
C ALA A 33 -6.82 3.56 10.56
N ILE A 34 -5.91 2.60 10.33
CA ILE A 34 -4.47 2.79 10.56
C ILE A 34 -3.92 3.91 9.66
N SER A 35 -4.20 3.82 8.35
CA SER A 35 -3.74 4.81 7.38
C SER A 35 -4.28 6.21 7.67
N ALA A 36 -5.56 6.32 8.05
CA ALA A 36 -6.17 7.60 8.40
C ALA A 36 -5.54 8.18 9.67
N TYR A 37 -5.33 7.35 10.70
CA TYR A 37 -4.65 7.75 11.92
C TYR A 37 -3.24 8.30 11.63
N LEU A 38 -2.44 7.58 10.85
CA LEU A 38 -1.09 7.99 10.45
C LEU A 38 -1.09 9.30 9.64
N ALA A 39 -2.03 9.46 8.71
CA ALA A 39 -2.17 10.66 7.89
C ALA A 39 -2.55 11.88 8.75
N ILE A 40 -3.53 11.73 9.64
CA ILE A 40 -3.95 12.79 10.55
C ILE A 40 -2.83 13.16 11.50
N ALA A 41 -2.15 12.17 12.11
CA ALA A 41 -1.02 12.42 13.01
C ALA A 41 0.08 13.23 12.32
N ARG A 42 0.39 12.90 11.06
CA ARG A 42 1.39 13.66 10.27
C ARG A 42 0.95 15.09 9.99
N LEU A 43 -0.31 15.29 9.59
CA LEU A 43 -0.86 16.62 9.29
C LEU A 43 -0.99 17.50 10.53
N ALA A 44 -1.31 16.89 11.67
CA ALA A 44 -1.40 17.58 12.96
C ALA A 44 -0.03 17.86 13.60
N GLY A 45 1.07 17.32 13.05
CA GLY A 45 2.38 17.36 13.69
C GLY A 45 2.40 16.65 15.05
N ALA A 46 1.47 15.72 15.28
CA ALA A 46 1.30 15.04 16.55
C ALA A 46 2.17 13.78 16.61
N GLY A 47 2.68 13.47 17.80
CA GLY A 47 3.35 12.20 18.07
C GLY A 47 2.41 11.02 17.87
N LEU A 48 2.98 9.89 17.44
CA LEU A 48 2.25 8.65 17.29
C LEU A 48 2.09 7.96 18.65
N ALA A 49 0.87 7.50 18.96
CA ALA A 49 0.61 6.71 20.15
C ALA A 49 1.50 5.47 20.16
N LEU A 50 1.95 5.03 21.33
CA LEU A 50 2.90 3.90 21.46
C LEU A 50 4.25 4.12 20.77
N CYS A 51 4.58 5.36 20.40
CA CYS A 51 5.90 5.72 19.91
C CYS A 51 6.48 6.85 20.75
N GLU A 52 7.73 6.67 21.19
CA GLU A 52 8.46 7.68 21.96
C GLU A 52 8.84 8.86 21.07
N ALA A 53 8.86 10.07 21.65
CA ALA A 53 9.33 11.27 20.95
C ALA A 53 10.82 11.10 20.59
N GLY A 54 11.18 11.34 19.33
CA GLY A 54 12.52 11.05 18.80
C GLY A 54 12.80 9.56 18.51
N GLY A 55 11.80 8.68 18.69
CA GLY A 55 11.91 7.26 18.39
C GLY A 55 11.78 6.92 16.90
N GLY A 56 11.73 5.63 16.58
CA GLY A 56 11.73 5.15 15.20
C GLY A 56 10.56 5.65 14.34
N CYS A 57 9.37 5.87 14.90
CA CYS A 57 8.26 6.44 14.14
C CYS A 57 8.50 7.89 13.74
N ASP A 58 9.14 8.68 14.61
CA ASP A 58 9.41 10.10 14.35
C ASP A 58 10.45 10.24 13.23
N ILE A 59 11.50 9.42 13.26
CA ILE A 59 12.50 9.32 12.19
C ILE A 59 11.84 8.95 10.85
N VAL A 60 10.94 7.96 10.84
CA VAL A 60 10.25 7.52 9.63
C VAL A 60 9.31 8.60 9.10
N GLN A 61 8.50 9.23 9.96
CA GLN A 61 7.51 10.24 9.58
C GLN A 61 8.13 11.58 9.20
N SER A 62 9.29 11.93 9.76
CA SER A 62 10.04 13.13 9.40
C SER A 62 10.88 12.96 8.13
N SER A 63 11.11 11.73 7.68
CA SER A 63 11.84 11.44 6.46
C SER A 63 11.09 11.85 5.18
N ARG A 64 11.83 12.02 4.09
CA ARG A 64 11.32 12.23 2.74
C ARG A 64 10.41 11.11 2.25
N TYR A 65 10.56 9.90 2.79
CA TYR A 65 9.75 8.74 2.40
C TYR A 65 8.33 8.78 2.98
N ALA A 66 8.10 9.66 3.97
CA ALA A 66 6.76 9.94 4.49
C ALA A 66 5.91 10.77 3.52
N MET A 67 6.51 11.34 2.47
CA MET A 67 5.82 12.08 1.42
C MET A 67 5.95 11.35 0.09
N PHE A 68 4.82 11.06 -0.53
CA PHE A 68 4.74 10.45 -1.85
C PHE A 68 3.95 11.37 -2.80
N LEU A 69 4.61 11.85 -3.85
CA LEU A 69 4.07 12.84 -4.80
C LEU A 69 3.56 14.13 -4.12
N GLY A 70 4.23 14.58 -3.07
CA GLY A 70 3.85 15.79 -2.33
C GLY A 70 2.68 15.62 -1.35
N VAL A 71 2.18 14.39 -1.19
CA VAL A 71 1.10 14.03 -0.24
C VAL A 71 1.63 13.03 0.77
N PRO A 72 1.18 13.03 2.04
CA PRO A 72 1.60 12.01 3.01
C PRO A 72 1.36 10.60 2.48
N THR A 73 2.38 9.74 2.58
CA THR A 73 2.33 8.35 2.11
C THR A 73 1.15 7.59 2.73
N ALA A 74 0.81 7.89 3.98
CA ALA A 74 -0.36 7.32 4.66
C ALA A 74 -1.70 7.66 4.00
N ALA A 75 -1.83 8.82 3.34
CA ALA A 75 -3.06 9.19 2.64
C ALA A 75 -3.30 8.31 1.41
N TRP A 76 -2.25 7.81 0.76
CA TRP A 76 -2.38 6.83 -0.32
C TRP A 76 -2.93 5.49 0.20
N GLY A 77 -2.55 5.10 1.42
CA GLY A 77 -3.16 3.97 2.13
C GLY A 77 -4.66 4.17 2.36
N VAL A 78 -5.08 5.37 2.78
CA VAL A 78 -6.51 5.71 2.95
C VAL A 78 -7.28 5.51 1.64
N VAL A 79 -6.74 6.02 0.52
CA VAL A 79 -7.38 5.85 -0.80
C VAL A 79 -7.47 4.37 -1.17
N LEU A 80 -6.38 3.62 -1.03
CA LEU A 80 -6.33 2.21 -1.40
C LEU A 80 -7.34 1.39 -0.60
N TYR A 81 -7.30 1.48 0.74
CA TYR A 81 -8.20 0.73 1.59
C TYR A 81 -9.65 1.19 1.47
N GLY A 82 -9.89 2.49 1.24
CA GLY A 82 -11.22 3.02 0.98
C GLY A 82 -11.83 2.45 -0.31
N VAL A 83 -11.05 2.39 -1.39
CA VAL A 83 -11.48 1.76 -2.65
C VAL A 83 -11.77 0.28 -2.45
N VAL A 84 -10.89 -0.45 -1.76
CA VAL A 84 -11.08 -1.88 -1.51
C VAL A 84 -12.33 -2.13 -0.65
N ALA A 85 -12.54 -1.35 0.42
CA ALA A 85 -13.72 -1.46 1.27
C ALA A 85 -15.00 -1.15 0.49
N GLY A 86 -15.01 -0.09 -0.32
CA GLY A 86 -16.15 0.27 -1.17
C GLY A 86 -16.49 -0.84 -2.18
N LEU A 87 -15.48 -1.41 -2.84
CA LEU A 87 -15.67 -2.55 -3.75
C LEU A 87 -16.17 -3.80 -3.01
N ALA A 88 -15.69 -4.07 -1.80
CA ALA A 88 -16.14 -5.16 -0.95
C ALA A 88 -17.62 -5.06 -0.56
N VAL A 89 -18.06 -3.88 -0.18
CA VAL A 89 -19.47 -3.62 0.18
C VAL A 89 -20.39 -3.65 -1.05
N ALA A 90 -19.92 -3.17 -2.20
CA ALA A 90 -20.67 -3.13 -3.45
C ALA A 90 -20.78 -4.50 -4.17
N GLY A 91 -20.08 -5.53 -3.68
CA GLY A 91 -20.07 -6.88 -4.25
C GLY A 91 -18.97 -7.09 -5.29
N LEU A 92 -18.21 -8.17 -5.12
CA LEU A 92 -17.07 -8.54 -5.97
C LEU A 92 -17.52 -9.36 -7.18
N SER A 93 -17.84 -8.67 -8.28
CA SER A 93 -17.71 -9.29 -9.61
C SER A 93 -16.24 -9.63 -9.87
N VAL A 94 -15.92 -10.44 -10.86
CA VAL A 94 -14.52 -10.89 -11.00
C VAL A 94 -13.58 -9.94 -11.68
N GLY A 95 -14.09 -8.98 -12.45
CA GLY A 95 -13.30 -7.81 -12.77
C GLY A 95 -12.87 -7.07 -11.49
N ARG A 96 -13.82 -6.87 -10.56
CA ARG A 96 -13.55 -6.19 -9.27
C ARG A 96 -12.66 -7.01 -8.35
N TRP A 97 -12.83 -8.32 -8.28
CA TRP A 97 -11.95 -9.20 -7.50
C TRP A 97 -10.51 -9.17 -8.04
N LEU A 98 -10.32 -9.19 -9.37
CA LEU A 98 -8.98 -9.06 -9.97
C LEU A 98 -8.35 -7.69 -9.70
N LEU A 99 -9.17 -6.63 -9.71
CA LEU A 99 -8.73 -5.29 -9.35
C LEU A 99 -8.30 -5.23 -7.88
N VAL A 100 -9.12 -5.73 -6.96
CA VAL A 100 -8.79 -5.81 -5.51
C VAL A 100 -7.54 -6.65 -5.28
N PHE A 101 -7.37 -7.76 -6.01
CA PHE A 101 -6.15 -8.55 -5.97
C PHE A 101 -4.91 -7.76 -6.44
N GLY A 102 -5.01 -7.03 -7.55
CA GLY A 102 -3.93 -6.18 -8.05
C GLY A 102 -3.59 -5.07 -7.06
N LEU A 103 -4.60 -4.41 -6.47
CA LEU A 103 -4.41 -3.39 -5.44
C LEU A 103 -3.77 -3.95 -4.18
N ALA A 104 -4.21 -5.12 -3.70
CA ALA A 104 -3.61 -5.78 -2.54
C ALA A 104 -2.16 -6.20 -2.81
N ALA A 105 -1.86 -6.71 -4.01
CA ALA A 105 -0.49 -7.03 -4.41
C ALA A 105 0.40 -5.77 -4.47
N ALA A 106 -0.12 -4.68 -5.04
CA ALA A 106 0.56 -3.38 -5.06
C ALA A 106 0.80 -2.84 -3.64
N ALA A 107 -0.20 -2.91 -2.75
CA ALA A 107 -0.07 -2.51 -1.35
C ALA A 107 1.04 -3.29 -0.64
N VAL A 108 1.04 -4.62 -0.75
CA VAL A 108 2.07 -5.47 -0.15
C VAL A 108 3.46 -5.15 -0.70
N ALA A 109 3.58 -4.96 -2.02
CA ALA A 109 4.86 -4.61 -2.64
C ALA A 109 5.38 -3.23 -2.17
N PHE A 110 4.50 -2.24 -2.09
CA PHE A 110 4.82 -0.91 -1.60
C PHE A 110 5.21 -0.91 -0.12
N SER A 111 4.42 -1.55 0.74
CA SER A 111 4.73 -1.68 2.17
C SER A 111 6.01 -2.48 2.40
N GLY A 112 6.28 -3.51 1.59
CA GLY A 112 7.56 -4.23 1.60
C GLY A 112 8.74 -3.32 1.23
N TYR A 113 8.58 -2.48 0.20
CA TYR A 113 9.60 -1.50 -0.20
C TYR A 113 9.86 -0.46 0.90
N LEU A 114 8.81 0.09 1.54
CA LEU A 114 8.99 0.99 2.67
C LEU A 114 9.61 0.31 3.89
N THR A 115 9.31 -0.97 4.12
CA THR A 115 9.92 -1.76 5.20
C THR A 115 11.41 -1.96 4.93
N TYR A 116 11.78 -2.24 3.68
CA TYR A 116 13.18 -2.27 3.26
C TYR A 116 13.88 -0.94 3.53
N LEU A 117 13.26 0.20 3.18
CA LEU A 117 13.83 1.52 3.45
C LEU A 117 14.01 1.77 4.96
N GLN A 118 13.01 1.42 5.78
CA GLN A 118 13.08 1.54 7.24
C GLN A 118 14.27 0.78 7.83
N LEU A 119 14.50 -0.46 7.41
CA LEU A 119 15.54 -1.32 7.96
C LEU A 119 16.93 -1.03 7.38
N ALA A 120 17.04 -0.87 6.06
CA ALA A 120 18.32 -0.76 5.38
C ALA A 120 18.84 0.69 5.28
N VAL A 121 17.94 1.66 5.12
CA VAL A 121 18.31 3.06 4.86
C VAL A 121 18.18 3.91 6.13
N LEU A 122 17.02 3.88 6.80
CA LEU A 122 16.77 4.71 7.98
C LEU A 122 17.32 4.09 9.27
N ARG A 123 17.48 2.76 9.29
CA ARG A 123 17.80 1.96 10.49
C ARG A 123 16.87 2.28 11.67
N ALA A 124 15.60 2.53 11.38
CA ALA A 124 14.56 2.87 12.34
C ALA A 124 13.30 2.07 12.03
N VAL A 125 12.63 1.56 13.07
CA VAL A 125 11.42 0.75 12.93
C VAL A 125 10.22 1.52 13.46
N CYS A 126 9.17 1.63 12.64
CA CYS A 126 7.89 2.19 13.05
C CYS A 126 6.86 1.06 13.24
N PRO A 127 6.42 0.76 14.49
CA PRO A 127 5.43 -0.30 14.75
C PRO A 127 4.13 -0.11 13.98
N TRP A 128 3.69 1.14 13.77
CA TRP A 128 2.49 1.43 12.98
C TRP A 128 2.65 1.11 11.50
N CYS A 129 3.81 1.39 10.91
CA CYS A 129 4.11 1.03 9.52
C CYS A 129 4.18 -0.49 9.36
N VAL A 130 4.74 -1.20 10.34
CA VAL A 130 4.75 -2.68 10.35
C VAL A 130 3.33 -3.22 10.48
N ALA A 131 2.50 -2.65 11.37
CA ALA A 131 1.10 -3.03 11.50
C ALA A 131 0.33 -2.85 10.19
N ASP A 132 0.51 -1.73 9.48
CA ASP A 132 -0.09 -1.51 8.16
C ASP A 132 0.40 -2.55 7.12
N ALA A 133 1.70 -2.88 7.11
CA ALA A 133 2.25 -3.92 6.25
C ALA A 133 1.62 -5.30 6.52
N VAL A 134 1.38 -5.64 7.79
CA VAL A 134 0.69 -6.87 8.18
C VAL A 134 -0.76 -6.86 7.70
N VAL A 135 -1.46 -5.72 7.80
CA VAL A 135 -2.84 -5.60 7.30
C VAL A 135 -2.90 -5.73 5.77
N ALA A 136 -1.96 -5.14 5.03
CA ALA A 136 -1.87 -5.31 3.58
C ALA A 136 -1.63 -6.79 3.20
N ALA A 137 -0.74 -7.48 3.92
CA ALA A 137 -0.47 -8.90 3.71
C ALA A 137 -1.69 -9.77 4.05
N ALA A 138 -2.39 -9.46 5.15
CA ALA A 138 -3.63 -10.13 5.52
C ALA A 138 -4.72 -9.92 4.46
N LEU A 139 -4.86 -8.70 3.92
CA LEU A 139 -5.80 -8.40 2.85
C LEU A 139 -5.51 -9.27 1.61
N LEU A 140 -4.26 -9.33 1.17
CA LEU A 140 -3.86 -10.18 0.06
C LEU A 140 -4.15 -11.66 0.36
N GLY A 141 -3.83 -12.14 1.56
CA GLY A 141 -4.12 -13.50 2.01
C GLY A 141 -5.61 -13.84 1.97
N VAL A 142 -6.48 -12.96 2.48
CA VAL A 142 -7.94 -13.14 2.45
C VAL A 142 -8.46 -13.13 1.03
N VAL A 143 -7.98 -12.23 0.16
CA VAL A 143 -8.36 -12.19 -1.25
C VAL A 143 -7.98 -13.50 -1.94
N LEU A 144 -6.78 -14.02 -1.67
CA LEU A 144 -6.30 -15.31 -2.18
C LEU A 144 -7.10 -16.50 -1.63
N TRP A 145 -7.53 -16.46 -0.38
CA TRP A 145 -8.32 -17.51 0.26
C TRP A 145 -9.74 -17.56 -0.28
N ARG A 146 -10.39 -16.39 -0.41
CA ARG A 146 -11.75 -16.23 -0.97
C ARG A 146 -11.81 -16.39 -2.48
N ARG A 147 -10.82 -17.06 -3.10
CA ARG A 147 -10.83 -17.35 -4.54
C ARG A 147 -12.09 -18.17 -4.89
N PRO A 148 -13.04 -17.63 -5.67
CA PRO A 148 -14.28 -18.34 -5.97
C PRO A 148 -14.00 -19.64 -6.74
N ALA A 149 -14.40 -20.78 -6.15
CA ALA A 149 -14.15 -22.13 -6.67
C ALA A 149 -14.75 -22.35 -8.07
N GLU A 150 -15.93 -21.77 -8.33
CA GLU A 150 -16.66 -21.84 -9.62
C GLU A 150 -15.92 -21.17 -10.79
N ARG A 151 -14.85 -20.42 -10.50
CA ARG A 151 -14.12 -19.56 -11.45
C ARG A 151 -12.70 -19.98 -11.77
N ARG A 152 -12.31 -21.17 -11.32
CA ARG A 152 -11.01 -21.80 -11.53
C ARG A 152 -10.68 -22.07 -13.01
N ARG A 153 -11.70 -22.10 -13.90
CA ARG A 153 -11.53 -22.37 -15.34
C ARG A 153 -11.15 -21.13 -16.16
N GLN A 154 -11.39 -19.91 -15.66
CA GLN A 154 -11.12 -18.65 -16.39
C GLN A 154 -9.95 -17.84 -15.81
N THR A 155 -9.60 -18.05 -14.53
CA THR A 155 -8.41 -17.48 -13.89
C THR A 155 -7.22 -18.43 -14.02
N ARG A 156 -6.62 -18.50 -15.23
CA ARG A 156 -5.35 -19.23 -15.42
C ARG A 156 -4.33 -18.73 -14.37
N PRO A 157 -3.60 -19.61 -13.67
CA PRO A 157 -2.63 -19.21 -12.65
C PRO A 157 -1.60 -18.21 -13.21
N GLY A 158 -1.23 -18.34 -14.49
CA GLY A 158 -0.36 -17.38 -15.17
C GLY A 158 -0.91 -15.95 -15.22
N ARG A 159 -2.24 -15.76 -15.33
CA ARG A 159 -2.84 -14.42 -15.33
C ARG A 159 -2.78 -13.78 -13.93
N LEU A 160 -2.88 -14.57 -12.86
CA LEU A 160 -2.76 -14.08 -11.49
C LEU A 160 -1.31 -13.72 -11.16
N VAL A 161 -0.36 -14.54 -11.60
CA VAL A 161 1.08 -14.23 -11.49
C VAL A 161 1.42 -12.99 -12.30
N ALA A 162 0.92 -12.86 -13.53
CA ALA A 162 1.15 -11.69 -14.37
C ALA A 162 0.54 -10.41 -13.78
N ILE A 163 -0.71 -10.45 -13.30
CA ILE A 163 -1.36 -9.28 -12.68
C ILE A 163 -0.69 -8.93 -11.36
N GLY A 164 -0.48 -9.89 -10.47
CA GLY A 164 0.11 -9.65 -9.16
C GLY A 164 1.57 -9.22 -9.25
N GLY A 165 2.37 -9.94 -10.04
CA GLY A 165 3.76 -9.60 -10.31
C GLY A 165 3.90 -8.29 -11.07
N GLY A 166 3.09 -8.06 -12.10
CA GLY A 166 3.08 -6.81 -12.85
C GLY A 166 2.71 -5.61 -11.97
N ALA A 167 1.67 -5.74 -11.13
CA ALA A 167 1.30 -4.71 -10.16
C ALA A 167 2.43 -4.45 -9.16
N ALA A 168 3.01 -5.50 -8.57
CA ALA A 168 4.11 -5.37 -7.62
C ALA A 168 5.33 -4.66 -8.24
N VAL A 169 5.78 -5.11 -9.42
CA VAL A 169 6.92 -4.53 -10.13
C VAL A 169 6.64 -3.08 -10.51
N ALA A 170 5.47 -2.79 -11.10
CA ALA A 170 5.09 -1.43 -11.47
C ALA A 170 5.08 -0.51 -10.25
N THR A 171 4.48 -0.94 -9.13
CA THR A 171 4.44 -0.15 -7.90
C THR A 171 5.83 0.12 -7.34
N VAL A 172 6.71 -0.88 -7.27
CA VAL A 172 8.08 -0.69 -6.76
C VAL A 172 8.90 0.22 -7.68
N VAL A 173 8.83 0.01 -8.99
CA VAL A 173 9.57 0.84 -9.97
C VAL A 173 9.08 2.28 -9.93
N LEU A 174 7.77 2.50 -9.91
CA LEU A 174 7.19 3.84 -9.80
C LEU A 174 7.57 4.50 -8.47
N ALA A 175 7.46 3.76 -7.36
CA ALA A 175 7.82 4.28 -6.05
C ALA A 175 9.29 4.69 -6.00
N ALA A 176 10.19 3.80 -6.43
CA ALA A 176 11.63 4.07 -6.51
C ALA A 176 11.91 5.28 -7.41
N GLY A 177 11.29 5.34 -8.59
CA GLY A 177 11.44 6.47 -9.53
C GLY A 177 11.02 7.81 -8.90
N VAL A 178 9.88 7.85 -8.20
CA VAL A 178 9.41 9.06 -7.51
C VAL A 178 10.38 9.47 -6.39
N PHE A 179 10.84 8.53 -5.57
CA PHE A 179 11.77 8.85 -4.47
C PHE A 179 13.17 9.24 -4.96
N VAL A 180 13.61 8.71 -6.10
CA VAL A 180 14.88 9.11 -6.74
C VAL A 180 14.73 10.50 -7.35
N ALA A 181 13.63 10.78 -8.05
CA ALA A 181 13.38 12.10 -8.62
C ALA A 181 13.20 13.19 -7.55
N GLY A 182 12.66 12.82 -6.37
CA GLY A 182 12.55 13.70 -5.22
C GLY A 182 13.83 13.86 -4.39
N ALA A 183 14.96 13.27 -4.81
CA ALA A 183 16.21 13.39 -4.06
C ALA A 183 16.80 14.83 -4.16
N PRO A 184 17.31 15.41 -3.05
CA PRO A 184 17.85 16.76 -3.07
C PRO A 184 18.99 16.91 -4.10
N SER A 185 18.77 17.74 -5.12
CA SER A 185 19.75 18.03 -6.17
C SER A 185 20.60 19.25 -5.82
N GLY A 186 21.51 19.10 -4.84
CA GLY A 186 22.55 20.10 -4.55
C GLY A 186 23.81 19.88 -5.40
N SER A 187 24.57 20.94 -5.69
CA SER A 187 25.85 20.81 -6.43
C SER A 187 26.78 19.84 -5.68
N ALA A 188 27.37 18.90 -6.40
CA ALA A 188 28.22 17.86 -5.80
C ALA A 188 29.36 18.51 -4.98
N ALA A 189 29.93 19.59 -5.51
CA ALA A 189 30.98 20.38 -4.84
C ALA A 189 30.53 20.97 -3.50
N TYR A 190 29.30 21.50 -3.39
CA TYR A 190 28.80 22.03 -2.12
C TYR A 190 28.57 20.93 -1.07
N ARG A 191 27.99 19.79 -1.49
CA ARG A 191 27.78 18.63 -0.60
C ARG A 191 29.10 18.08 -0.09
N GLU A 192 30.11 18.03 -0.94
CA GLU A 192 31.43 17.54 -0.57
C GLU A 192 32.17 18.51 0.36
N ALA A 193 32.09 19.82 0.09
CA ALA A 193 32.65 20.85 0.98
C ALA A 193 31.98 20.85 2.37
N LEU A 194 30.65 20.72 2.41
CA LEU A 194 29.89 20.62 3.67
C LEU A 194 30.21 19.33 4.42
N ALA A 195 30.31 18.20 3.73
CA ALA A 195 30.67 16.92 4.35
C ALA A 195 32.07 16.97 4.99
N ARG A 196 33.06 17.60 4.33
CA ARG A 196 34.39 17.81 4.90
C ARG A 196 34.33 18.69 6.15
N HIS A 197 33.62 19.83 6.08
CA HIS A 197 33.49 20.73 7.22
C HIS A 197 32.79 20.09 8.43
N LEU A 198 31.74 19.29 8.21
CA LEU A 198 31.05 18.56 9.27
C LEU A 198 31.93 17.47 9.89
N THR A 199 32.76 16.80 9.09
CA THR A 199 33.72 15.80 9.57
C THR A 199 34.80 16.46 10.42
N ASP A 200 35.35 17.58 9.95
CA ASP A 200 36.41 18.32 10.64
C ASP A 200 35.92 18.96 11.96
N SER A 201 34.64 19.35 12.03
CA SER A 201 34.04 19.90 13.25
C SER A 201 33.62 18.82 14.26
N GLY A 202 33.84 17.53 13.97
CA GLY A 202 33.43 16.42 14.83
C GLY A 202 31.91 16.27 14.96
N ALA A 203 31.15 16.79 14.00
CA ALA A 203 29.70 16.73 14.04
C ALA A 203 29.20 15.28 13.85
N VAL A 204 28.37 14.81 14.78
CA VAL A 204 27.73 13.49 14.70
C VAL A 204 26.49 13.60 13.80
N PHE A 205 26.43 12.81 12.72
CA PHE A 205 25.28 12.80 11.82
C PHE A 205 24.13 11.99 12.42
N TYR A 206 23.06 12.67 12.85
CA TYR A 206 21.87 12.04 13.42
C TYR A 206 20.80 11.64 12.39
N GLY A 207 21.09 11.71 11.07
CA GLY A 207 20.14 11.28 10.05
C GLY A 207 19.18 12.37 9.60
N ALA A 208 19.63 13.17 8.63
CA ALA A 208 18.82 14.13 7.91
C ALA A 208 18.21 13.47 6.67
N PHE A 209 17.03 12.85 6.78
CA PHE A 209 16.43 12.09 5.68
C PHE A 209 15.47 12.90 4.80
N TRP A 210 15.66 14.22 4.64
CA TRP A 210 14.80 15.09 3.80
C TRP A 210 15.13 15.03 2.30
#